data_AF-A0A8J7DRD8-F1
#
_entry.id   AF-A0A8J7DRD8-F1
#
_cell.length_a   1.000
_cell.length_b   1.000
_cell.length_c   1.000
_cell.angle_alpha   90.00
_cell.angle_beta   90.00
_cell.angle_gamma   90.00
#
_symmetry.space_group_name_H-M   'P 1'
#
loop_
_entity.id
_entity.type
_entity.pdbx_description
1 polymer ?
#
loop_
_entity_poly.entity_id
_entity_poly.type
_entity_poly.pdbx_seq_one_letter_code
_entity_poly.pdbx_strand_id
1 'polypeptide(L)'
;MPPFYPQETPDSCVPACLRMVLAEAGTVISESELRRLCDCTIFGTEALQAVEAARQVGFVKARKANLTMVQLDDLVAQGLYPIVYVGLMPIDRVRGIHSLVVGETDENDVTVLDPLVGKRQVNRSHFEAAFRLTNGLTIMIAE
;
A
#
# COMPACT_ATOMS: atom_id res chain seq x y z
N MET A 1 2.58 7.71 11.34
CA MET A 1 3.00 6.85 10.21
C MET A 1 3.04 5.43 10.73
N PRO A 2 2.56 4.44 9.97
CA PRO A 2 2.41 3.08 10.47
C PRO A 2 3.72 2.43 10.95
N PRO A 3 3.66 1.45 11.86
CA PRO A 3 4.82 0.64 12.21
C PRO A 3 5.33 -0.13 11.00
N PHE A 4 6.66 -0.27 10.86
CA PHE A 4 7.25 -1.04 9.77
C PHE A 4 7.22 -2.54 10.07
N TYR A 5 6.66 -3.31 9.14
CA TYR A 5 6.76 -4.77 9.09
C TYR A 5 7.27 -5.18 7.71
N PRO A 6 8.45 -5.81 7.59
CA PRO A 6 8.96 -6.29 6.30
C PRO A 6 8.09 -7.43 5.79
N GLN A 7 7.96 -7.57 4.47
CA GLN A 7 7.32 -8.75 3.88
C GLN A 7 8.12 -10.03 4.19
N GLU A 8 7.42 -11.08 4.60
CA GLU A 8 8.00 -12.38 4.96
C GLU A 8 8.22 -13.28 3.73
N THR A 9 7.55 -13.02 2.60
CA THR A 9 7.68 -13.77 1.34
C THR A 9 7.78 -12.86 0.11
N PRO A 10 8.35 -13.30 -1.03
CA PRO A 10 8.53 -12.45 -2.21
C PRO A 10 7.23 -11.86 -2.80
N ASP A 11 6.11 -12.57 -2.68
CA ASP A 11 4.81 -12.24 -3.26
C ASP A 11 3.86 -11.48 -2.31
N SER A 12 4.26 -11.22 -1.07
CA SER A 12 3.35 -10.73 -0.02
C SER A 12 3.43 -9.24 0.28
N CYS A 13 3.84 -8.41 -0.69
CA CYS A 13 3.92 -6.97 -0.51
C CYS A 13 2.57 -6.34 -0.08
N VAL A 14 1.46 -6.80 -0.65
CA VAL A 14 0.11 -6.31 -0.28
C VAL A 14 -0.29 -6.73 1.15
N PRO A 15 -0.21 -8.01 1.55
CA PRO A 15 -0.37 -8.42 2.96
C PRO A 15 0.51 -7.65 3.94
N ALA A 16 1.77 -7.40 3.61
CA ALA A 16 2.68 -6.64 4.45
C ALA A 16 2.24 -5.16 4.59
N CYS A 17 1.85 -4.49 3.49
CA CYS A 17 1.26 -3.16 3.55
C CYS A 17 -0.01 -3.12 4.40
N LEU A 18 -0.88 -4.12 4.23
CA LEU A 18 -2.11 -4.22 5.01
C LEU A 18 -1.80 -4.41 6.50
N ARG A 19 -0.83 -5.26 6.85
CA ARG A 19 -0.35 -5.44 8.24
C ARG A 19 0.07 -4.12 8.88
N MET A 20 0.85 -3.31 8.16
CA MET A 20 1.31 -2.01 8.66
C MET A 20 0.13 -1.09 8.94
N VAL A 21 -0.78 -0.92 7.98
CA VAL A 21 -1.94 0.00 8.12
C VAL A 21 -2.93 -0.49 9.18
N LEU A 22 -3.21 -1.79 9.27
CA LEU A 22 -4.07 -2.35 10.32
C LEU A 22 -3.48 -2.18 11.72
N ALA A 23 -2.16 -2.35 11.86
CA ALA A 23 -1.48 -2.19 13.14
C ALA A 23 -1.50 -0.74 13.64
N GLU A 24 -1.43 0.24 12.74
CA GLU A 24 -1.62 1.66 13.08
C GLU A 24 -3.03 1.91 13.65
N ALA A 25 -4.04 1.22 13.14
CA ALA A 25 -5.41 1.25 13.64
C ALA A 25 -5.64 0.30 14.84
N GLY A 26 -4.59 -0.20 15.49
CA GLY A 26 -4.66 -1.04 16.68
C GLY A 26 -5.02 -2.51 16.44
N THR A 27 -5.14 -2.95 15.19
CA THR A 27 -5.40 -4.35 14.84
C THR A 27 -4.10 -5.09 14.52
N VAL A 28 -3.64 -5.91 15.45
CA VAL A 28 -2.41 -6.70 15.29
C VAL A 28 -2.74 -8.08 14.72
N ILE A 29 -2.29 -8.34 13.50
CA ILE A 29 -2.48 -9.61 12.78
C ILE A 29 -1.17 -10.00 12.10
N SER A 30 -0.87 -11.30 12.02
CA SER A 30 0.36 -11.79 11.38
C SER A 30 0.26 -11.70 9.85
N GLU A 31 1.41 -11.60 9.17
CA GLU A 31 1.43 -11.64 7.70
C GLU A 31 0.95 -13.00 7.17
N SER A 32 1.31 -14.11 7.82
CA SER A 32 0.81 -15.44 7.44
C SER A 32 -0.73 -15.53 7.42
N GLU A 33 -1.40 -14.91 8.39
CA GLU A 33 -2.86 -14.87 8.43
C GLU A 33 -3.42 -13.92 7.37
N LEU A 34 -2.81 -12.75 7.17
CA LEU A 34 -3.21 -11.84 6.10
C LEU A 34 -3.00 -12.44 4.71
N ARG A 35 -1.94 -13.21 4.46
CA ARG A 35 -1.75 -13.94 3.20
C ARG A 35 -2.89 -14.91 2.94
N ARG A 36 -3.37 -15.61 3.99
CA ARG A 36 -4.52 -16.51 3.91
C ARG A 36 -5.82 -15.75 3.63
N LEU A 37 -6.07 -14.66 4.34
CA LEU A 37 -7.29 -13.84 4.19
C LEU A 37 -7.35 -13.12 2.83
N CYS A 38 -6.19 -12.66 2.35
CA CYS A 38 -6.02 -12.02 1.05
C CYS A 38 -5.96 -13.02 -0.12
N ASP A 39 -5.99 -14.34 0.13
CA ASP A 39 -5.79 -15.35 -0.91
C ASP A 39 -4.53 -15.06 -1.75
N CYS A 40 -3.44 -14.73 -1.06
CA CYS A 40 -2.15 -14.38 -1.67
C CYS A 40 -1.54 -15.60 -2.35
N THR A 41 -1.17 -15.45 -3.62
CA THR A 41 -0.54 -16.49 -4.43
C THR A 41 0.88 -16.10 -4.82
N ILE A 42 1.60 -16.98 -5.51
CA ILE A 42 2.92 -16.67 -6.08
C ILE A 42 2.93 -15.48 -7.07
N PHE A 43 1.75 -15.05 -7.55
CA PHE A 43 1.59 -13.89 -8.43
C PHE A 43 1.24 -12.61 -7.65
N GLY A 44 1.17 -12.69 -6.33
CA GLY A 44 0.77 -11.60 -5.44
C GLY A 44 -0.69 -11.72 -5.00
N THR A 45 -1.25 -10.57 -4.63
CA THR A 45 -2.62 -10.41 -4.12
C THR A 45 -3.37 -9.41 -5.00
N GLU A 46 -4.60 -9.73 -5.36
CA GLU A 46 -5.49 -8.79 -6.04
C GLU A 46 -6.05 -7.77 -5.06
N ALA A 47 -6.18 -6.51 -5.49
CA ALA A 47 -6.60 -5.42 -4.61
C ALA A 47 -7.97 -5.64 -3.94
N LEU A 48 -8.90 -6.32 -4.63
CA LEU A 48 -10.20 -6.64 -4.04
C LEU A 48 -10.10 -7.71 -2.94
N GLN A 49 -9.20 -8.70 -3.06
CA GLN A 49 -9.01 -9.70 -2.00
C GLN A 49 -8.46 -9.03 -0.73
N ALA A 50 -7.53 -8.08 -0.87
CA ALA A 50 -7.02 -7.30 0.26
C ALA A 50 -8.10 -6.43 0.93
N VAL A 51 -9.02 -5.85 0.13
CA VAL A 51 -10.19 -5.14 0.67
C VAL A 51 -11.09 -6.07 1.46
N GLU A 52 -11.41 -7.27 0.93
CA GLU A 52 -12.25 -8.21 1.67
C GLU A 52 -11.55 -8.77 2.91
N ALA A 53 -10.23 -8.96 2.87
CA ALA A 53 -9.44 -9.32 4.06
C ALA A 53 -9.55 -8.24 5.16
N ALA A 54 -9.39 -6.97 4.79
CA ALA A 54 -9.55 -5.85 5.72
C ALA A 54 -10.96 -5.80 6.35
N ARG A 55 -12.00 -6.05 5.54
CA ARG A 55 -13.39 -6.10 6.03
C ARG A 55 -13.62 -7.26 6.98
N GLN A 56 -13.05 -8.42 6.71
CA GLN A 56 -13.15 -9.60 7.59
C GLN A 56 -12.55 -9.35 8.98
N VAL A 57 -11.60 -8.41 9.10
CA VAL A 57 -10.97 -8.04 10.37
C VAL A 57 -11.52 -6.73 10.96
N GLY A 58 -12.67 -6.24 10.48
CA GLY A 58 -13.43 -5.17 11.11
C GLY A 58 -13.47 -3.83 10.36
N PHE A 59 -12.68 -3.67 9.28
CA PHE A 59 -12.63 -2.43 8.51
C PHE A 59 -13.67 -2.45 7.38
N VAL A 60 -14.95 -2.42 7.76
CA VAL A 60 -16.09 -2.61 6.84
C VAL A 60 -16.14 -1.57 5.70
N LYS A 61 -15.57 -0.37 5.91
CA LYS A 61 -15.49 0.69 4.90
C LYS A 61 -14.24 0.59 4.02
N ALA A 62 -13.40 -0.43 4.20
CA ALA A 62 -12.28 -0.66 3.31
C ALA A 62 -12.77 -0.77 1.87
N ARG A 63 -12.03 -0.16 0.95
CA ARG A 63 -12.45 -0.04 -0.45
C ARG A 63 -11.26 0.14 -1.39
N LYS A 64 -11.47 -0.31 -2.63
CA LYS A 64 -10.58 -0.05 -3.77
C LYS A 64 -11.01 1.23 -4.47
N ALA A 65 -10.06 2.04 -4.90
CA ALA A 65 -10.31 3.16 -5.79
C ALA A 65 -9.15 3.36 -6.77
N ASN A 66 -9.39 4.20 -7.77
CA ASN A 66 -8.37 4.74 -8.64
C ASN A 66 -8.26 6.22 -8.30
N LEU A 67 -7.14 6.62 -7.69
CA LEU A 67 -6.93 7.98 -7.20
C LEU A 67 -5.98 8.77 -8.11
N THR A 68 -6.15 10.08 -8.13
CA THR A 68 -5.14 11.03 -8.62
C THR A 68 -4.12 11.34 -7.52
N MET A 69 -2.98 11.95 -7.88
CA MET A 69 -2.03 12.45 -6.87
C MET A 69 -2.66 13.47 -5.93
N VAL A 70 -3.53 14.36 -6.43
CA VAL A 70 -4.23 15.36 -5.60
C VAL A 70 -5.11 14.67 -4.56
N GLN A 71 -5.88 13.65 -4.96
CA GLN A 71 -6.70 12.88 -4.02
C GLN A 71 -5.84 12.09 -3.02
N LEU A 72 -4.66 11.63 -3.44
CA LEU A 72 -3.72 10.95 -2.56
C LEU A 72 -3.15 11.92 -1.51
N ASP A 73 -2.75 13.13 -1.92
CA ASP A 73 -2.29 14.19 -1.02
C ASP A 73 -3.38 14.54 0.01
N ASP A 74 -4.63 14.68 -0.44
CA ASP A 74 -5.77 15.00 0.44
C ASP A 74 -5.96 13.93 1.54
N LEU A 75 -5.84 12.65 1.19
CA LEU A 75 -5.97 11.55 2.15
C LEU A 75 -4.81 11.54 3.16
N VAL A 76 -3.59 11.74 2.67
CA VAL A 76 -2.39 11.79 3.52
C VAL A 76 -2.45 12.99 4.47
N ALA A 77 -2.91 14.15 4.00
CA ALA A 77 -3.12 15.34 4.82
C ALA A 77 -4.19 15.15 5.91
N GLN A 78 -5.14 14.23 5.70
CA GLN A 78 -6.14 13.82 6.68
C GLN A 78 -5.60 12.79 7.70
N GLY A 79 -4.32 12.41 7.61
CA GLY A 79 -3.69 11.42 8.48
C GLY A 79 -4.06 9.98 8.13
N LEU A 80 -4.55 9.73 6.91
CA LEU A 80 -4.78 8.37 6.40
C LEU A 80 -3.53 7.83 5.73
N TYR A 81 -3.44 6.50 5.63
CA TYR A 81 -2.29 5.79 5.05
C TYR A 81 -2.72 4.89 3.89
N PRO A 82 -2.94 5.46 2.68
CA PRO A 82 -3.37 4.69 1.52
C PRO A 82 -2.32 3.65 1.12
N ILE A 83 -2.78 2.45 0.75
CA ILE A 83 -1.93 1.40 0.17
C ILE A 83 -2.05 1.52 -1.34
N VAL A 84 -0.96 1.85 -2.02
CA VAL A 84 -0.94 2.09 -3.47
C VAL A 84 -0.24 0.96 -4.20
N TYR A 85 -0.63 0.73 -5.45
CA TYR A 85 0.12 -0.09 -6.39
C TYR A 85 0.93 0.82 -7.29
N VAL A 86 2.19 0.48 -7.54
CA VAL A 86 3.07 1.27 -8.41
C VAL A 86 3.81 0.35 -9.38
N GLY A 87 4.06 0.83 -10.59
CA GLY A 87 5.02 0.20 -11.49
C GLY A 87 6.45 0.53 -11.06
N LEU A 88 7.33 -0.45 -10.90
CA LEU A 88 8.68 -0.20 -10.38
C LEU A 88 9.62 0.51 -11.37
N MET A 89 9.30 0.54 -12.66
CA MET A 89 10.22 1.05 -13.69
C MET A 89 10.62 2.52 -13.48
N PRO A 90 9.72 3.46 -13.18
CA PRO A 90 10.10 4.86 -12.96
C PRO A 90 10.86 5.10 -11.66
N ILE A 91 10.70 4.24 -10.65
CA ILE A 91 11.30 4.40 -9.31
C ILE A 91 12.67 3.70 -9.26
N ASP A 92 12.70 2.42 -9.60
CA ASP A 92 13.84 1.52 -9.35
C ASP A 92 14.47 0.99 -10.65
N ARG A 93 13.96 1.38 -11.82
CA ARG A 93 14.42 0.93 -13.15
C ARG A 93 14.33 -0.58 -13.34
N VAL A 94 13.39 -1.22 -12.64
CA VAL A 94 13.07 -2.64 -12.78
C VAL A 94 11.63 -2.85 -13.21
N ARG A 95 11.35 -3.96 -13.91
CA ARG A 95 9.98 -4.31 -14.31
C ARG A 95 9.27 -5.01 -13.16
N GLY A 96 8.02 -4.66 -12.94
CA GLY A 96 7.17 -5.26 -11.91
C GLY A 96 6.14 -4.27 -11.39
N ILE A 97 5.16 -4.81 -10.69
CA ILE A 97 4.22 -4.05 -9.88
C ILE A 97 4.57 -4.32 -8.42
N HIS A 98 4.50 -3.29 -7.59
CA HIS A 98 4.75 -3.38 -6.16
C HIS A 98 3.70 -2.59 -5.39
N SER A 99 3.56 -2.89 -4.11
CA SER A 99 2.66 -2.15 -3.21
C SER A 99 3.44 -1.42 -2.13
N LEU A 100 3.01 -0.20 -1.85
CA LEU A 100 3.63 0.72 -0.89
C LEU A 100 2.54 1.33 0.00
N VAL A 101 2.89 1.67 1.24
CA VAL A 101 2.03 2.52 2.08
C VAL A 101 2.50 3.97 1.95
N VAL A 102 1.61 4.89 1.60
CA VAL A 102 1.94 6.31 1.49
C VAL A 102 1.80 6.96 2.86
N GLY A 103 2.87 7.60 3.32
CA GLY A 103 2.95 8.20 4.66
C GLY A 103 2.90 9.72 4.66
N GLU A 104 3.71 10.37 3.83
CA GLU A 104 3.77 11.83 3.71
C GLU A 104 3.95 12.21 2.23
N THR A 105 3.43 13.36 1.84
CA THR A 105 3.55 13.90 0.49
C THR A 105 3.93 15.37 0.58
N ASP A 106 4.93 15.79 -0.18
CA ASP A 106 5.25 17.21 -0.39
C ASP A 106 5.39 17.52 -1.88
N GLU A 107 5.87 18.72 -2.23
CA GLU A 107 5.99 19.17 -3.62
C GLU A 107 7.04 18.38 -4.44
N ASN A 108 8.07 17.84 -3.80
CA ASN A 108 9.21 17.22 -4.46
C ASN A 108 9.29 15.72 -4.23
N ASP A 109 8.78 15.24 -3.11
CA ASP A 109 8.95 13.87 -2.64
C ASP A 109 7.64 13.28 -2.08
N VAL A 110 7.58 11.95 -2.16
CA VAL A 110 6.57 11.12 -1.51
C VAL A 110 7.31 10.17 -0.57
N THR A 111 7.00 10.29 0.71
CA THR A 111 7.51 9.36 1.73
C THR A 111 6.59 8.14 1.78
N VAL A 112 7.18 6.97 1.56
CA VAL A 112 6.49 5.68 1.55
C VAL A 112 7.11 4.71 2.55
N LEU A 113 6.32 3.76 3.02
CA LEU A 113 6.81 2.52 3.60
C LEU A 113 6.75 1.42 2.53
N ASP A 114 7.94 0.97 2.14
CA ASP A 114 8.14 -0.14 1.22
C ASP A 114 8.31 -1.43 2.03
N PRO A 115 7.47 -2.45 1.83
CA PRO A 115 7.57 -3.70 2.59
C PRO A 115 8.89 -4.46 2.37
N LEU A 116 9.68 -4.14 1.33
CA LEU A 116 10.98 -4.77 1.11
C LEU A 116 12.12 -4.11 1.91
N VAL A 117 12.07 -2.79 2.09
CA VAL A 117 13.24 -2.02 2.56
C VAL A 117 12.93 -0.97 3.63
N GLY A 118 11.68 -0.78 4.00
CA GLY A 118 11.25 0.19 5.01
C GLY A 118 10.96 1.57 4.45
N LYS A 119 11.24 2.62 5.25
CA LYS A 119 10.95 4.01 4.88
C LYS A 119 11.81 4.43 3.69
N ARG A 120 11.16 4.96 2.65
CA ARG A 120 11.82 5.55 1.48
C ARG A 120 11.26 6.94 1.21
N GLN A 121 12.11 7.84 0.73
CA GLN A 121 11.67 9.03 0.01
C GLN A 121 11.82 8.77 -1.48
N VAL A 122 10.74 8.98 -2.22
CA VAL A 122 10.70 8.79 -3.67
C VAL A 122 10.40 10.14 -4.30
N ASN A 123 11.20 10.55 -5.27
CA ASN A 123 10.91 11.76 -6.02
C ASN A 123 9.48 11.72 -6.58
N ARG A 124 8.71 12.77 -6.32
CA ARG A 124 7.28 12.86 -6.63
C ARG A 124 6.98 12.60 -8.10
N SER A 125 7.81 13.12 -9.01
CA SER A 125 7.59 12.91 -10.44
C SER A 125 7.77 11.44 -10.87
N HIS A 126 8.72 10.73 -10.25
CA HIS A 126 8.92 9.30 -10.47
C HIS A 126 7.80 8.48 -9.83
N PHE A 127 7.40 8.82 -8.61
CA PHE A 127 6.27 8.17 -7.93
C PHE A 127 4.98 8.34 -8.73
N GLU A 128 4.66 9.56 -9.18
CA GLU A 128 3.46 9.82 -9.98
C GLU A 128 3.49 9.05 -11.30
N ALA A 129 4.64 9.03 -11.99
CA ALA A 129 4.79 8.23 -13.20
C ALA A 129 4.53 6.73 -12.92
N ALA A 130 5.06 6.21 -11.82
CA ALA A 130 4.88 4.82 -11.39
C ALA A 130 3.44 4.50 -10.97
N PHE A 131 2.78 5.42 -10.26
CA PHE A 131 1.40 5.30 -9.82
C PHE A 131 0.42 5.36 -11.00
N ARG A 132 0.70 6.17 -12.03
CA ARG A 132 -0.09 6.18 -13.26
C ARG A 132 -0.02 4.86 -14.04
N LEU A 133 1.09 4.11 -13.97
CA LEU A 133 1.21 2.80 -14.63
C LEU A 133 0.23 1.75 -14.08
N THR A 134 -0.29 1.95 -12.87
CA THR A 134 -1.32 1.10 -12.26
C THR A 134 -2.70 1.77 -12.26
N ASN A 135 -2.86 2.84 -13.04
CA ASN A 135 -4.05 3.68 -13.11
C ASN A 135 -4.45 4.26 -11.74
N GLY A 136 -3.47 4.57 -10.88
CA GLY A 136 -3.73 5.13 -9.56
C GLY A 136 -4.40 4.15 -8.60
N LEU A 137 -4.17 2.84 -8.78
CA LEU A 137 -4.82 1.80 -7.98
C LEU A 137 -4.44 1.89 -6.50
N THR A 138 -5.45 2.08 -5.66
CA THR A 138 -5.29 2.31 -4.22
C THR A 138 -6.30 1.51 -3.41
N ILE A 139 -5.87 0.99 -2.26
CA ILE A 139 -6.70 0.46 -1.20
C ILE A 139 -6.73 1.49 -0.07
N MET A 140 -7.94 1.86 0.35
CA MET A 140 -8.17 2.70 1.52
C MET A 140 -8.69 1.83 2.66
N ILE A 141 -8.05 1.94 3.81
CA ILE A 141 -8.50 1.35 5.07
C ILE A 141 -9.12 2.48 5.89
N ALA A 142 -10.40 2.34 6.23
CA ALA A 142 -11.14 3.31 7.02
C ALA A 142 -12.03 2.54 8.01
N GLU A 143 -12.17 3.09 9.21
CA GLU A 143 -13.16 2.68 10.21
C GLU A 143 -14.57 3.11 9.81
#